data_AF-A0A2A2URD9-F1
#
_entry.id   AF-A0A2A2URD9-F1
#
_cell.length_a   1.000
_cell.length_b   1.000
_cell.length_c   1.000
_cell.angle_alpha   90.00
_cell.angle_beta   90.00
_cell.angle_gamma   90.00
#
_symmetry.space_group_name_H-M   'P 1'
#
loop_
_entity.id
_entity.type
_entity.pdbx_description
1 polymer ?
#
loop_
_entity_poly.entity_id
_entity_poly.type
_entity_poly.pdbx_seq_one_letter_code
_entity_poly.pdbx_strand_id
1 'polypeptide(L)'
;MSHSESQALAPMDVHEHEHDSHGSVKSYLIGFVLSVILTAIPFAAVMSGSLSSSTTFWTLVTTALVQIWVHLKYFLHLNFVTEEGKASTLSFIFSALIIVMVVGLSVWIIYESNAMMMY
;
A
#
# COMPACT_ATOMS: atom_id res chain seq x y z
N MET A 1 -32.92 49.81 -40.07
CA MET A 1 -33.37 48.66 -39.25
C MET A 1 -32.09 48.00 -38.74
N SER A 2 -31.42 48.38 -37.64
CA SER A 2 -31.84 48.60 -36.25
C SER A 2 -32.79 47.53 -35.74
N HIS A 3 -32.18 46.50 -35.16
CA HIS A 3 -32.66 45.56 -34.13
C HIS A 3 -31.35 44.94 -33.58
N SER A 4 -30.62 45.51 -32.62
CA SER A 4 -30.93 45.72 -31.20
C SER A 4 -31.79 44.61 -30.58
N GLU A 5 -31.10 43.79 -29.78
CA GLU A 5 -31.60 43.16 -28.55
C GLU A 5 -32.52 41.94 -28.69
N SER A 6 -31.89 40.76 -28.64
CA SER A 6 -32.45 39.64 -27.88
C SER A 6 -31.30 38.88 -27.22
N GLN A 7 -30.72 39.53 -26.21
CA GLN A 7 -30.04 38.89 -25.10
C GLN A 7 -31.05 37.97 -24.41
N ALA A 8 -31.19 36.74 -24.92
CA ALA A 8 -31.97 35.69 -24.29
C ALA A 8 -31.08 34.99 -23.25
N LEU A 9 -31.48 35.19 -22.00
CA LEU A 9 -30.87 34.71 -20.78
C LEU A 9 -30.46 33.23 -20.86
N ALA A 10 -29.23 32.97 -20.43
CA ALA A 10 -28.66 31.65 -20.26
C ALA A 10 -29.57 30.72 -19.45
N PRO A 11 -29.71 29.43 -19.81
CA PRO A 11 -29.79 28.45 -18.74
C PRO A 11 -28.49 28.59 -17.94
N MET A 12 -28.60 29.01 -16.68
CA MET A 12 -27.56 28.66 -15.72
C MET A 12 -27.59 27.14 -15.64
N ASP A 13 -26.75 26.49 -16.45
CA ASP A 13 -26.24 25.17 -16.15
C ASP A 13 -25.54 25.31 -14.80
N VAL A 14 -26.32 25.08 -13.74
CA VAL A 14 -25.79 24.79 -12.42
C VAL A 14 -25.05 23.48 -12.61
N HIS A 15 -23.80 23.57 -13.03
CA HIS A 15 -22.85 22.48 -12.91
C HIS A 15 -22.76 22.20 -11.42
N GLU A 16 -23.57 21.23 -10.98
CA GLU A 16 -23.39 20.57 -9.70
C GLU A 16 -21.91 20.23 -9.61
N HIS A 17 -21.26 20.75 -8.58
CA HIS A 17 -19.89 20.39 -8.25
C HIS A 17 -19.87 18.90 -7.90
N GLU A 18 -19.73 18.05 -8.92
CA GLU A 18 -19.34 16.65 -8.73
C GLU A 18 -18.02 16.67 -7.95
N HIS A 19 -18.13 16.18 -6.71
CA HIS A 19 -17.10 16.23 -5.69
C HIS A 19 -16.07 15.11 -5.94
N ASP A 20 -15.54 15.02 -7.17
CA ASP A 20 -14.61 13.98 -7.67
C ASP A 20 -13.15 14.16 -7.23
N SER A 21 -12.95 14.61 -5.98
CA SER A 21 -11.62 14.74 -5.37
C SER A 21 -11.48 14.01 -4.03
N HIS A 22 -12.53 13.31 -3.58
CA HIS A 22 -12.56 12.67 -2.25
C HIS A 22 -12.21 11.18 -2.21
N GLY A 23 -11.88 10.54 -3.34
CA GLY A 23 -11.47 9.12 -3.36
C GLY A 23 -10.05 8.88 -2.81
N SER A 24 -9.16 9.84 -3.06
CA SER A 24 -7.73 9.75 -2.69
C SER A 24 -7.53 9.91 -1.18
N VAL A 25 -8.04 10.99 -0.58
CA VAL A 25 -7.86 11.29 0.84
C VAL A 25 -8.51 10.24 1.74
N LYS A 26 -9.71 9.76 1.38
CA LYS A 26 -10.39 8.68 2.12
C LYS A 26 -9.63 7.35 2.05
N SER A 27 -9.06 7.01 0.89
CA SER A 27 -8.23 5.80 0.75
C SER A 27 -6.90 5.89 1.49
N TYR A 28 -6.27 7.07 1.53
CA TYR A 28 -5.08 7.27 2.38
C TYR A 28 -5.43 7.15 3.87
N LEU A 29 -6.55 7.73 4.29
CA LEU A 29 -6.99 7.67 5.68
C LEU A 29 -7.36 6.23 6.11
N ILE A 30 -8.03 5.47 5.26
CA ILE A 30 -8.36 4.06 5.56
C ILE A 30 -7.09 3.21 5.64
N GLY A 31 -6.12 3.42 4.74
CA GLY A 31 -4.83 2.75 4.78
C GLY A 31 -4.01 3.09 6.03
N PHE A 32 -4.03 4.36 6.44
CA PHE A 32 -3.38 4.82 7.67
C PHE A 32 -3.98 4.15 8.90
N VAL A 33 -5.30 4.17 9.05
CA VAL A 33 -5.98 3.52 10.18
C VAL A 33 -5.73 2.02 10.20
N LEU A 34 -5.80 1.36 9.04
CA LEU A 34 -5.54 -0.07 8.93
C LEU A 34 -4.09 -0.40 9.32
N SER A 35 -3.13 0.41 8.90
CA SER A 35 -1.72 0.26 9.29
C SER A 35 -1.51 0.43 10.80
N VAL A 36 -2.16 1.41 11.43
CA VAL A 36 -2.08 1.63 12.88
C VAL A 36 -2.62 0.43 13.64
N ILE A 37 -3.79 -0.08 13.26
CA ILE A 37 -4.39 -1.27 13.88
C ILE A 37 -3.46 -2.47 13.71
N LEU A 38 -2.94 -2.67 12.51
CA LEU A 38 -2.08 -3.79 12.20
C LEU A 38 -0.74 -3.73 12.95
N THR A 39 -0.23 -2.53 13.26
CA THR A 39 0.95 -2.37 14.14
C THR A 39 0.61 -2.58 15.62
N ALA A 40 -0.59 -2.18 16.06
CA ALA A 40 -1.01 -2.33 17.44
C ALA A 40 -1.15 -3.80 17.86
N ILE A 41 -1.61 -4.68 16.96
CA ILE A 41 -1.77 -6.13 17.21
C ILE A 41 -0.47 -6.80 17.68
N PRO A 42 0.66 -6.76 16.94
CA PRO A 42 1.90 -7.38 17.35
C PRO A 42 2.49 -6.70 18.58
N PHE A 43 2.30 -5.39 18.74
CA PHE A 43 2.73 -4.67 19.95
C PHE A 43 2.00 -5.16 21.20
N ALA A 44 0.68 -5.30 21.12
CA ALA A 44 -0.14 -5.85 22.20
C ALA A 44 0.20 -7.32 22.48
N ALA A 45 0.42 -8.12 21.43
CA ALA A 45 0.81 -9.52 21.56
C ALA A 45 2.16 -9.68 22.28
N VAL A 46 3.15 -8.83 21.97
CA VAL A 46 4.46 -8.82 22.63
C VAL A 46 4.36 -8.28 24.06
N MET A 47 3.61 -7.19 24.29
CA MET A 47 3.51 -6.52 25.58
C MET A 47 2.69 -7.31 26.61
N SER A 48 1.68 -8.06 26.18
CA SER A 48 0.91 -8.96 27.05
C SER A 48 1.78 -10.11 27.59
N GLY A 49 2.85 -10.50 26.87
CA GLY A 49 3.78 -11.56 27.29
C GLY A 49 3.13 -12.93 27.50
N SER A 50 1.83 -13.07 27.22
CA SER A 50 1.01 -14.23 27.56
C SER A 50 1.08 -15.37 26.55
N LEU A 51 1.79 -15.14 25.43
CA LEU A 51 1.95 -16.09 24.33
C LEU A 51 3.37 -16.66 24.33
N SER A 52 3.50 -17.94 23.99
CA SER A 52 4.79 -18.60 23.77
C SER A 52 5.64 -17.79 22.78
N SER A 53 6.96 -17.74 22.99
CA SER A 53 7.91 -17.03 22.12
C SER A 53 7.74 -17.39 20.64
N SER A 54 7.37 -18.63 20.34
CA SER A 54 7.10 -19.09 18.98
C SER A 54 5.83 -18.46 18.39
N THR A 55 4.76 -18.38 19.16
CA THR A 55 3.48 -17.78 18.73
C THR A 55 3.61 -16.27 18.52
N THR A 56 4.35 -15.59 19.40
CA THR A 56 4.65 -14.16 19.27
C THR A 56 5.49 -13.87 18.04
N PHE A 57 6.51 -14.70 17.77
CA PHE A 57 7.33 -14.58 16.56
C PHE A 57 6.49 -14.75 15.28
N TRP A 58 5.66 -15.80 15.21
CA TRP A 58 4.78 -16.00 14.06
C TRP A 58 3.80 -14.86 13.86
N THR A 59 3.20 -14.36 14.95
CA THR A 59 2.30 -13.20 14.89
C THR A 59 3.03 -11.98 14.33
N LEU A 60 4.24 -11.69 14.80
CA LEU A 60 5.04 -10.57 14.33
C LEU A 60 5.34 -10.67 12.82
N VAL A 61 5.80 -11.84 12.37
CA VAL A 61 6.15 -12.08 10.95
C VAL A 61 4.92 -11.96 10.06
N THR A 62 3.82 -12.64 10.40
CA THR A 62 2.57 -12.57 9.62
C THR A 62 2.06 -11.13 9.54
N THR A 63 2.07 -10.42 10.66
CA THR A 63 1.56 -9.05 10.69
C THR A 63 2.47 -8.09 9.91
N ALA A 64 3.79 -8.29 9.95
CA ALA A 64 4.74 -7.52 9.15
C ALA A 64 4.54 -7.71 7.63
N LEU A 65 4.29 -8.96 7.18
CA LEU A 65 4.01 -9.23 5.76
C LEU A 65 2.72 -8.54 5.29
N VAL A 66 1.65 -8.63 6.09
CA VAL A 66 0.38 -7.95 5.78
C VAL A 66 0.58 -6.43 5.78
N GLN A 67 1.42 -5.90 6.67
CA GLN A 67 1.70 -4.46 6.75
C GLN A 67 2.38 -3.91 5.51
N ILE A 68 3.34 -4.66 4.95
CA ILE A 68 3.95 -4.35 3.66
C ILE A 68 2.85 -4.27 2.61
N TRP A 69 1.96 -5.26 2.53
CA TRP A 69 0.90 -5.28 1.53
C TRP A 69 -0.08 -4.11 1.63
N VAL A 70 -0.48 -3.72 2.85
CA VAL A 70 -1.33 -2.54 3.11
C VAL A 70 -0.63 -1.26 2.64
N HIS A 71 0.66 -1.09 2.91
CA HIS A 71 1.41 0.08 2.44
C HIS A 71 1.50 0.14 0.92
N LEU A 72 1.81 -0.99 0.28
CA LEU A 72 1.88 -1.08 -1.16
C LEU A 72 0.53 -0.79 -1.84
N LYS A 73 -0.59 -1.16 -1.21
CA LYS A 73 -1.91 -0.91 -1.78
C LYS A 73 -2.40 0.53 -1.55
N TYR A 74 -2.36 1.01 -0.31
CA TYR A 74 -2.98 2.29 0.05
C TYR A 74 -2.05 3.50 -0.10
N PHE A 75 -0.75 3.35 0.17
CA PHE A 75 0.19 4.47 0.08
C PHE A 75 0.78 4.62 -1.31
N LEU A 76 1.17 3.51 -1.94
CA LEU A 76 1.75 3.53 -3.29
C LEU A 76 0.69 3.64 -4.39
N HIS A 77 -0.61 3.55 -4.04
CA HIS A 77 -1.75 3.75 -4.94
C HIS A 77 -1.57 3.05 -6.30
N LEU A 78 -1.19 1.78 -6.26
CA LEU A 78 -0.95 0.97 -7.45
C LEU A 78 -2.27 0.85 -8.25
N ASN A 79 -2.40 1.69 -9.27
CA ASN A 79 -3.56 1.72 -10.15
C ASN A 79 -3.39 0.66 -11.25
N PHE A 80 -3.99 -0.51 -11.03
CA PHE A 80 -4.07 -1.58 -12.03
C PHE A 80 -5.07 -1.29 -13.18
N VAL A 81 -5.72 -0.12 -13.14
CA VAL A 81 -6.85 0.24 -14.01
C VAL A 81 -6.38 0.97 -15.28
N THR A 82 -5.36 1.81 -15.18
CA THR A 82 -4.79 2.58 -16.31
C THR A 82 -3.55 1.89 -16.86
N GLU A 83 -3.35 1.85 -18.18
CA GLU A 83 -2.18 1.20 -18.82
C GLU A 83 -0.82 1.68 -18.28
N GLU A 84 -0.69 2.98 -18.01
CA GLU A 84 0.53 3.56 -17.43
C GLU A 84 0.76 3.10 -15.97
N GLY A 85 -0.30 3.10 -15.16
CA GLY A 85 -0.26 2.61 -13.77
C GLY A 85 0.07 1.10 -13.68
N LYS A 86 -0.37 0.30 -14.66
CA LYS A 86 -0.01 -1.13 -14.75
C LYS A 86 1.48 -1.32 -15.01
N ALA A 87 2.08 -0.51 -15.88
CA ALA A 87 3.52 -0.58 -16.16
C ALA A 87 4.35 -0.23 -14.91
N SER A 88 4.03 0.89 -14.22
CA SER A 88 4.71 1.27 -12.98
C SER A 88 4.55 0.22 -11.87
N THR A 89 3.37 -0.39 -11.76
CA THR A 89 3.11 -1.45 -10.78
C THR A 89 3.93 -2.71 -11.08
N LEU A 90 4.01 -3.09 -12.37
CA LEU A 90 4.80 -4.24 -12.80
C LEU A 90 6.30 -4.02 -12.54
N SER A 91 6.82 -2.83 -12.83
CA SER A 91 8.21 -2.47 -12.52
C SER A 91 8.49 -2.52 -11.01
N PHE A 92 7.55 -2.06 -10.18
CA PHE A 92 7.68 -2.12 -8.73
C PHE A 92 7.71 -3.57 -8.21
N ILE A 93 6.78 -4.42 -8.67
CA ILE A 93 6.73 -5.84 -8.30
C ILE A 93 7.99 -6.57 -8.75
N PHE A 94 8.49 -6.27 -9.94
CA PHE A 94 9.75 -6.84 -10.44
C PHE A 94 10.94 -6.43 -9.57
N SER A 95 11.03 -5.16 -9.19
CA SER A 95 12.06 -4.68 -8.25
C SER A 95 11.95 -5.36 -6.88
N ALA A 96 10.73 -5.47 -6.33
CA ALA A 96 10.49 -6.16 -5.06
C ALA A 96 10.92 -7.65 -5.14
N LEU A 97 10.63 -8.33 -6.25
CA LEU A 97 11.08 -9.70 -6.50
C LEU A 97 12.61 -9.79 -6.49
N ILE A 98 13.31 -8.88 -7.18
CA ILE A 98 14.78 -8.84 -7.17
C ILE A 98 15.29 -8.64 -5.74
N ILE A 99 14.71 -7.72 -4.96
CA ILE A 99 15.13 -7.49 -3.56
C ILE A 99 14.96 -8.75 -2.73
N VAL A 100 13.81 -9.43 -2.82
CA VAL A 100 13.55 -10.68 -2.09
C VAL A 100 14.54 -11.76 -2.50
N MET A 101 14.84 -11.88 -3.81
CA MET A 101 15.79 -12.86 -4.34
C MET A 101 17.20 -12.57 -3.84
N VAL A 102 17.68 -11.33 -3.91
CA VAL A 102 19.01 -10.95 -3.42
C VAL A 102 19.14 -11.16 -1.92
N VAL A 103 18.18 -10.67 -1.12
CA VAL A 103 18.25 -10.80 0.35
C VAL A 103 18.11 -12.25 0.77
N GLY A 104 17.12 -12.96 0.22
CA GLY A 104 16.88 -14.37 0.52
C GLY A 104 18.06 -15.26 0.15
N LEU A 105 18.61 -15.09 -1.06
CA LEU A 105 19.80 -15.82 -1.49
C LEU A 105 21.04 -15.42 -0.69
N SER A 106 21.19 -14.15 -0.31
CA SER A 106 22.34 -13.71 0.49
C SER A 106 22.33 -14.39 1.87
N VAL A 107 21.18 -14.41 2.55
CA VAL A 107 21.02 -15.10 3.83
C VAL A 107 21.28 -16.60 3.65
N TRP A 108 20.72 -17.22 2.59
CA TRP A 108 20.94 -18.63 2.28
C TRP A 108 22.42 -18.96 2.07
N ILE A 109 23.10 -18.21 1.21
CA ILE A 109 24.52 -18.42 0.88
C ILE A 109 25.39 -18.27 2.12
N ILE A 110 25.14 -17.26 2.96
CA ILE A 110 25.89 -17.06 4.20
C ILE A 110 25.65 -18.22 5.17
N TYR A 111 24.41 -18.68 5.30
CA TYR A 111 24.07 -19.80 6.16
C TYR A 111 24.78 -21.09 5.73
N GLU A 112 24.70 -21.44 4.43
CA GLU A 112 25.36 -22.62 3.87
C GLU A 112 26.89 -22.51 3.92
N SER A 113 27.44 -21.33 3.61
CA SER A 113 28.88 -21.07 3.71
C SER A 113 29.38 -21.23 5.15
N ASN A 114 28.64 -20.73 6.14
CA ASN A 114 29.00 -20.91 7.55
C ASN A 114 28.91 -22.38 7.96
N ALA A 115 27.86 -23.09 7.54
CA ALA A 115 27.72 -24.52 7.81
C ALA A 115 28.89 -25.33 7.21
N MET A 116 29.31 -25.02 5.99
CA MET A 116 30.46 -25.69 5.33
C MET A 116 31.82 -25.36 5.97
N MET A 117 31.99 -24.18 6.59
CA MET A 117 33.23 -23.81 7.29
C MET A 117 33.33 -24.41 8.70
N MET A 118 32.21 -24.86 9.27
CA MET A 118 32.15 -25.46 10.61
C MET A 118 32.36 -26.98 10.61
N TYR A 119 32.32 -27.63 9.44
CA TYR A 119 32.81 -28.99 9.22
C TYR A 119 34.29 -28.97 8.83
#